data_AF-A0A1X0RVQ5-F1
#
_entry.id   AF-A0A1X0RVQ5-F1
#
_cell.length_a   1.000
_cell.length_b   1.000
_cell.length_c   1.000
_cell.angle_alpha   90.00
_cell.angle_beta   90.00
_cell.angle_gamma   90.00
#
_symmetry.space_group_name_H-M   'P 1'
#
loop_
_entity.id
_entity.type
_entity.pdbx_description
1 polymer ?
#
loop_
_entity_poly.entity_id
_entity_poly.type
_entity_poly.pdbx_seq_one_letter_code
_entity_poly.pdbx_strand_id
1 'polypeptide(L)'
;MAEIFNYPSFIKYIQHDNSVNIRYVRKSKTQEATGKRVDLLQKMMDHLRAKSLCRKVFVSPSSNANDPLIQRDEKLKPSMQATLQRLRHINGDCQGECEQ
;
A
#
# COMPACT_ATOMS: atom_id res chain seq x y z
N MET A 1 13.21 26.91 14.08
CA MET A 1 13.84 25.60 14.39
C MET A 1 12.82 24.53 14.11
N ALA A 2 13.03 23.64 13.14
CA ALA A 2 12.13 22.51 12.93
C ALA A 2 12.41 21.48 14.05
N GLU A 3 11.39 21.05 14.79
CA GLU A 3 11.54 19.93 15.71
C GLU A 3 11.93 18.68 14.93
N ILE A 4 13.03 18.05 15.34
CA ILE A 4 13.48 16.80 14.74
C ILE A 4 12.68 15.66 15.38
N PHE A 5 11.86 15.01 14.57
CA PHE A 5 11.11 13.83 15.00
C PHE A 5 12.07 12.70 15.41
N ASN A 6 11.96 12.21 16.66
CA ASN A 6 12.77 11.10 17.16
C ASN A 6 12.25 9.76 16.59
N TYR A 7 12.64 9.50 15.35
CA TYR A 7 12.25 8.32 14.61
C TYR A 7 12.65 7.00 15.32
N PRO A 8 13.86 6.83 15.86
CA PRO A 8 14.22 5.61 16.59
C PRO A 8 13.30 5.30 17.79
N SER A 9 12.93 6.30 18.58
CA SER A 9 12.02 6.10 19.72
C SER A 9 10.61 5.73 19.28
N PHE A 10 10.12 6.36 18.21
CA PHE A 10 8.81 6.03 17.62
C PHE A 10 8.77 4.57 17.13
N ILE A 11 9.81 4.11 16.43
CA ILE A 11 9.93 2.72 15.96
C ILE A 11 9.90 1.75 17.14
N LYS A 12 10.64 2.01 18.22
CA LYS A 12 10.62 1.17 19.44
C LYS A 12 9.25 1.13 20.10
N TYR A 13 8.58 2.28 20.21
CA TYR A 13 7.23 2.37 20.76
C TYR A 13 6.25 1.51 19.96
N ILE A 14 6.24 1.67 18.64
CA ILE A 14 5.38 0.91 17.72
C ILE A 14 5.67 -0.60 17.73
N GLN A 15 6.93 -1.00 17.95
CA GLN A 15 7.29 -2.42 18.07
C GLN A 15 6.82 -3.04 19.39
N HIS A 16 6.82 -2.27 20.48
CA HIS A 16 6.32 -2.70 21.78
C HIS A 16 4.80 -2.66 21.90
N ASP A 17 4.19 -1.72 21.19
CA ASP A 17 2.74 -1.60 21.13
C ASP A 17 2.15 -2.68 20.21
N ASN A 18 0.98 -3.22 20.58
CA ASN A 18 0.30 -4.22 19.76
C ASN A 18 -0.43 -3.59 18.54
N SER A 19 -0.20 -2.30 18.29
CA SER A 19 -0.74 -1.58 17.15
C SER A 19 -0.36 -2.20 15.81
N VAL A 20 -1.34 -2.29 14.90
CA VAL A 20 -1.16 -2.76 13.53
C VAL A 20 -0.99 -1.54 12.62
N ASN A 21 0.23 -1.31 12.14
CA ASN A 21 0.46 -0.27 11.15
C ASN A 21 0.01 -0.72 9.76
N ILE A 22 -1.06 -0.08 9.30
CA ILE A 22 -1.62 -0.25 7.98
C ILE A 22 -1.09 0.86 7.07
N ARG A 23 -0.64 0.50 5.86
CA ARG A 23 -0.28 1.45 4.82
C ARG A 23 -1.03 1.15 3.54
N TYR A 24 -1.14 2.17 2.71
CA TYR A 24 -1.82 2.10 1.44
C TYR A 24 -0.92 2.61 0.33
N VAL A 25 -0.90 1.89 -0.79
CA VAL A 25 -0.16 2.23 -2.00
C VAL A 25 -1.16 2.40 -3.13
N ARG A 26 -0.94 3.43 -3.96
CA ARG A 26 -1.67 3.56 -5.22
C ARG A 26 -0.71 3.83 -6.36
N LYS A 27 -1.13 3.45 -7.56
CA LYS A 27 -0.49 3.88 -8.81
C LYS A 27 -1.49 4.59 -9.71
N SER A 28 -1.07 5.70 -10.27
CA SER A 28 -1.87 6.45 -11.24
C SER A 28 -2.10 5.67 -12.54
N LYS A 29 -3.21 5.96 -13.21
CA LYS A 29 -3.51 5.47 -14.55
C LYS A 29 -2.44 5.99 -15.53
N THR A 30 -1.64 5.09 -16.10
CA THR A 30 -0.57 5.41 -17.06
C THR A 30 -0.46 4.30 -18.10
N GLN A 31 0.15 4.60 -19.25
CA GLN A 31 0.35 3.64 -20.36
C GLN A 31 1.54 2.68 -20.14
N GLU A 32 2.07 2.58 -18.93
CA GLU A 32 3.17 1.65 -18.65
C GLU A 32 2.70 0.18 -18.73
N ALA A 33 3.59 -0.69 -19.21
CA ALA A 33 3.35 -2.13 -19.28
C ALA A 33 3.08 -2.72 -17.89
N THR A 34 2.25 -3.77 -17.84
CA THR A 34 1.85 -4.44 -16.59
C THR A 34 3.04 -4.89 -15.75
N GLY A 35 4.11 -5.43 -16.36
CA GLY A 35 5.31 -5.83 -15.63
C GLY A 35 5.97 -4.66 -14.88
N LYS A 36 6.18 -3.54 -15.58
CA LYS A 36 6.75 -2.32 -14.98
C LYS A 36 5.89 -1.77 -13.85
N ARG A 37 4.56 -1.83 -13.99
CA ARG A 37 3.62 -1.44 -12.92
C ARG A 37 3.77 -2.32 -11.69
N VAL A 38 3.84 -3.64 -11.86
CA VAL A 38 4.08 -4.60 -10.77
C VAL A 38 5.39 -4.26 -10.06
N ASP A 39 6.48 -4.05 -10.80
CA ASP A 39 7.80 -3.76 -10.21
C ASP A 39 7.79 -2.46 -9.38
N LEU A 40 7.12 -1.41 -9.88
CA LEU A 40 7.01 -0.14 -9.17
C LEU A 40 6.17 -0.28 -7.90
N LEU A 41 5.02 -0.95 -7.99
CA LEU A 41 4.15 -1.20 -6.84
C LEU A 41 4.88 -2.04 -5.78
N GLN A 42 5.59 -3.09 -6.19
CA GLN A 42 6.37 -3.93 -5.28
C GLN A 42 7.45 -3.10 -4.56
N LYS A 43 8.22 -2.28 -5.29
CA LYS A 43 9.23 -1.39 -4.67
C LYS A 43 8.63 -0.43 -3.65
N MET A 44 7.44 0.13 -3.93
CA MET A 44 6.75 0.99 -2.98
C MET A 44 6.33 0.23 -1.71
N MET A 45 5.79 -0.98 -1.86
CA MET A 45 5.40 -1.83 -0.74
C MET A 45 6.60 -2.26 0.11
N ASP A 46 7.69 -2.70 -0.52
CA ASP A 46 8.90 -3.13 0.15
C ASP A 46 9.49 -1.99 0.99
N HIS A 47 9.47 -0.77 0.45
CA HIS A 47 9.90 0.42 1.18
C HIS A 47 9.02 0.69 2.42
N LEU A 48 7.70 0.60 2.28
CA LEU A 48 6.76 0.78 3.40
C LEU A 48 6.93 -0.28 4.47
N ARG A 49 7.20 -1.53 4.08
CA ARG A 49 7.46 -2.62 5.02
C ARG A 49 8.79 -2.45 5.74
N ALA A 50 9.87 -2.21 4.99
CA ALA A 50 11.21 -2.12 5.54
C ALA A 50 11.44 -0.89 6.42
N LYS A 51 10.91 0.28 6.02
CA LYS A 51 11.12 1.52 6.77
C LYS A 51 10.00 1.81 7.75
N SER A 52 8.75 1.59 7.38
CA SER A 52 7.62 2.12 8.16
C SER A 52 7.00 1.11 9.14
N LEU A 53 7.69 -0.01 9.45
CA LEU A 53 7.19 -1.12 10.27
C LEU A 53 5.78 -1.57 9.87
N CYS A 54 5.48 -1.51 8.58
CA CYS A 54 4.13 -1.75 8.10
C CYS A 54 3.82 -3.25 8.15
N ARG A 55 2.75 -3.60 8.88
CA ARG A 55 2.26 -4.97 9.00
C ARG A 55 1.30 -5.34 7.88
N LYS A 56 0.40 -4.42 7.49
CA LYS A 56 -0.58 -4.64 6.41
C LYS A 56 -0.46 -3.58 5.32
N VAL A 57 -0.36 -3.99 4.06
CA VAL A 57 -0.31 -3.08 2.91
C VAL A 57 -1.49 -3.35 1.97
N PHE A 58 -2.29 -2.31 1.74
CA PHE A 58 -3.38 -2.31 0.76
C PHE A 58 -2.97 -1.58 -0.51
N VAL A 59 -3.46 -2.03 -1.67
CA VAL A 59 -2.97 -1.53 -2.96
C VAL A 59 -4.09 -1.26 -3.95
N SER A 60 -4.16 -0.04 -4.49
CA SER A 60 -4.91 0.25 -5.72
C SER A 60 -3.95 0.34 -6.91
N PRO A 61 -3.92 -0.64 -7.83
CA PRO A 61 -2.92 -0.72 -8.88
C PRO A 61 -3.13 0.31 -10.01
N SER A 62 -4.31 0.92 -10.12
CA SER A 62 -4.63 1.87 -11.18
C SER A 62 -5.81 2.77 -10.79
N SER A 63 -5.52 3.96 -10.25
CA SER A 63 -6.54 4.92 -9.79
C SER A 63 -6.08 6.37 -9.97
N ASN A 64 -6.99 7.33 -10.14
CA ASN A 64 -6.57 8.74 -10.11
C ASN A 64 -6.32 9.19 -8.67
N ALA A 65 -5.51 10.24 -8.52
CA ALA A 65 -5.23 10.84 -7.21
C ALA A 65 -6.49 11.41 -6.53
N ASN A 66 -7.44 11.90 -7.34
CA ASN A 66 -8.65 12.56 -6.87
C ASN A 66 -9.84 11.61 -6.75
N ASP A 67 -9.72 10.36 -7.22
CA ASP A 67 -10.79 9.37 -7.07
C ASP A 67 -10.99 9.10 -5.56
N PRO A 68 -12.22 9.11 -5.02
CA PRO A 68 -12.52 8.68 -3.64
C PRO A 68 -11.96 7.29 -3.36
N LEU A 69 -11.48 7.02 -2.14
CA LEU A 69 -10.81 5.76 -1.79
C LEU A 69 -11.65 4.53 -2.17
N ILE A 70 -12.95 4.57 -1.86
CA ILE A 70 -13.90 3.51 -2.19
C ILE A 70 -13.97 3.25 -3.71
N GLN A 71 -13.93 4.28 -4.55
CA GLN A 71 -14.05 4.12 -6.00
C GLN A 71 -12.76 3.60 -6.66
N ARG A 72 -11.64 3.59 -5.94
CA ARG A 72 -10.35 3.13 -6.48
C ARG A 72 -10.29 1.62 -6.66
N ASP A 73 -11.08 0.90 -5.85
CA ASP A 73 -11.03 -0.54 -5.72
C ASP A 73 -12.36 -1.20 -6.20
N GLU A 74 -13.48 -0.45 -6.26
CA GLU A 74 -14.86 -0.94 -6.45
C GLU A 74 -15.09 -1.77 -7.72
N LYS A 75 -14.29 -1.54 -8.77
CA LYS A 75 -14.40 -2.24 -10.05
C LYS A 75 -13.01 -2.64 -10.54
N LEU A 76 -12.45 -3.68 -9.93
CA LEU A 76 -11.21 -4.30 -10.37
C LEU A 76 -11.36 -4.77 -11.82
N LYS A 77 -10.70 -4.05 -12.73
CA LYS A 77 -10.57 -4.48 -14.12
C LYS A 77 -9.69 -5.74 -14.17
N PRO A 78 -9.85 -6.62 -15.18
CA PRO A 78 -9.03 -7.83 -15.31
C PRO A 78 -7.52 -7.54 -15.26
N SER A 79 -7.08 -6.42 -15.84
CA SER A 79 -5.68 -5.98 -15.81
C SER A 79 -5.18 -5.58 -14.42
N MET A 80 -6.07 -5.04 -13.57
CA MET A 80 -5.78 -4.72 -12.18
C MET A 80 -5.67 -6.00 -11.35
N GLN A 81 -6.58 -6.94 -11.56
CA GLN A 81 -6.55 -8.24 -10.89
C GLN A 81 -5.28 -9.03 -11.22
N ALA A 82 -4.89 -9.08 -12.50
CA ALA A 82 -3.63 -9.68 -12.93
C ALA A 82 -2.38 -8.99 -12.35
N THR A 83 -2.47 -7.68 -12.07
CA THR A 83 -1.39 -6.96 -11.37
C THR A 83 -1.32 -7.38 -9.91
N LEU A 84 -2.47 -7.41 -9.21
CA LEU A 84 -2.55 -7.78 -7.79
C LEU A 84 -2.06 -9.22 -7.53
N GLN A 85 -2.44 -10.18 -8.38
CA GLN A 85 -2.00 -11.58 -8.26
C GLN A 85 -0.47 -11.75 -8.35
N ARG A 86 0.24 -10.80 -8.96
CA ARG A 86 1.71 -10.84 -9.10
C ARG A 86 2.45 -10.14 -7.97
N LEU A 87 1.76 -9.34 -7.16
CA LEU A 87 2.37 -8.63 -6.04
C LEU A 87 2.51 -9.56 -4.84
N ARG A 88 3.66 -9.49 -4.18
CA ARG A 88 3.91 -10.25 -2.95
C ARG A 88 3.52 -9.43 -1.73
N HIS A 89 2.98 -10.11 -0.73
CA HIS A 89 2.65 -9.53 0.56
C HIS A 89 1.63 -8.38 0.51
N ILE A 90 0.70 -8.42 -0.45
CA ILE A 90 -0.50 -7.59 -0.41
C ILE A 90 -1.47 -8.16 0.62
N ASN A 91 -2.13 -7.30 1.37
CA ASN A 91 -3.22 -7.69 2.27
C ASN A 91 -4.60 -7.53 1.60
N GLY A 92 -4.61 -7.13 0.34
CA GLY A 92 -5.81 -6.89 -0.47
C GLY A 92 -5.94 -5.43 -0.87
N ASP A 93 -7.19 -5.00 -0.94
CA ASP A 93 -7.61 -3.62 -1.15
C ASP A 93 -8.37 -3.12 0.09
N CYS A 94 -8.74 -1.83 0.10
CA CYS A 94 -9.47 -1.25 1.22
C CYS A 94 -10.98 -1.60 1.21
N GLN A 95 -11.40 -2.62 0.45
CA GLN A 95 -12.81 -3.02 0.28
C GLN A 95 -13.13 -4.42 0.77
N GLY A 96 -12.14 -5.21 1.18
CA GLY A 96 -12.39 -6.42 1.95
C GLY A 96 -13.08 -6.10 3.28
N GLU A 97 -13.96 -6.99 3.75
CA GLU A 97 -14.47 -6.91 5.11
C GLU A 97 -13.26 -6.88 6.07
N CYS A 98 -13.20 -5.86 6.94
CA CYS A 98 -12.28 -5.88 8.06
C CYS A 98 -12.57 -7.15 8.86
N GLU A 99 -11.73 -8.18 8.74
CA GLU A 99 -11.73 -9.30 9.69
C GLU A 99 -11.65 -8.69 11.10
N GLN A 100 -12.71 -8.94 11.87
CA GLN A 100 -12.92 -8.49 13.25
C GLN A 100 -11.94 -9.18 14.19
#